data_AF-A0A939BSM3-F1
#
_entry.id   AF-A0A939BSM3-F1
#
_cell.length_a   1.000
_cell.length_b   1.000
_cell.length_c   1.000
_cell.angle_alpha   90.00
_cell.angle_beta   90.00
_cell.angle_gamma   90.00
#
_symmetry.space_group_name_H-M   'P 1'
#
loop_
_entity.id
_entity.type
_entity.pdbx_description
1 polymer ?
#
loop_
_entity_poly.entity_id
_entity_poly.type
_entity_poly.pdbx_seq_one_letter_code
_entity_poly.pdbx_strand_id
1 'polypeptide(L)'
;METGYIYKIERKKTHQIYIGQTIDFKKRMLEHKKGLIQHIDRAIQKYGSEAFSYEILEEVPLNELNKREIYYIKKYNTYNNKKHYNKHPGGDALGKLTEEHKNKLSETLKDFFSKNPHKHPQLEITKSDVSKITYEYMKNDLNSQEISTKYNICDRTIRKIINGNHILNKTNLKYLKLRYMAKTIIYYYEEMNLSYNDISQKLNRSRQFIGKIVNRKHPISKDLGVPKPKSPYKLSKKDYLKIFNDYYDGKYNQDELAEKYNISDGMVSKIINGKHSITKNLEIPTNINKKHNNSPLSKKEYLGIYNKYKSGEYTQQELMTEYKIGQKTVYNIIKGKHWSTQHLKAIKTTGENHCDTKITKSEGIKIYEEYKTGNYTQTELGEKYNTSQKVVSRIVNGKHWSTKHLKSPVKDKKCQISKESCLEIYNKYKNNNYSQQKLADEYNISRNTVSKIINAKHPSTKKLKKLNKNNNRKLTKKKCLEIYNEYNNNKCTQKELGEKYEISPRTISRIINHKHWSTKKLDK
;
A
#
# COMPACT_ATOMS: atom_id res chain seq x y z
N MET A 1 30.76 8.04 -47.33
CA MET A 1 29.40 7.48 -47.19
C MET A 1 29.38 6.68 -45.90
N GLU A 2 28.33 6.78 -45.08
CA GLU A 2 28.21 5.91 -43.91
C GLU A 2 28.09 4.45 -44.39
N THR A 3 28.87 3.55 -43.79
CA THR A 3 28.89 2.12 -44.09
C THR A 3 28.39 1.32 -42.88
N GLY A 4 27.93 0.11 -43.13
CA GLY A 4 27.61 -0.86 -42.11
C GLY A 4 28.15 -2.24 -42.50
N TYR A 5 27.99 -3.19 -41.59
CA TYR A 5 28.61 -4.51 -41.68
C TYR A 5 27.54 -5.60 -41.65
N ILE A 6 27.66 -6.56 -42.56
CA ILE A 6 27.04 -7.86 -42.43
C ILE A 6 28.02 -8.76 -41.68
N TYR A 7 27.55 -9.45 -40.65
CA TYR A 7 28.38 -10.33 -39.84
C TYR A 7 27.77 -11.72 -39.66
N LYS A 8 28.65 -12.66 -39.34
CA LYS A 8 28.37 -14.05 -39.03
C LYS A 8 28.78 -14.34 -37.59
N ILE A 9 27.90 -15.02 -36.85
CA ILE A 9 28.22 -15.65 -35.56
C ILE A 9 28.06 -17.16 -35.73
N GLU A 10 29.12 -17.92 -35.49
CA GLU A 10 29.13 -19.37 -35.71
C GLU A 10 29.54 -20.12 -34.44
N ARG A 11 28.76 -21.14 -34.05
CA ARG A 11 29.10 -22.01 -32.93
C ARG A 11 30.18 -23.01 -33.35
N LYS A 12 31.39 -22.88 -32.80
CA LYS A 12 32.57 -23.66 -33.21
C LYS A 12 32.35 -25.17 -33.21
N LYS A 13 31.60 -25.70 -32.24
CA LYS A 13 31.37 -27.16 -32.09
C LYS A 13 30.32 -27.73 -33.05
N THR A 14 29.30 -26.96 -33.40
CA THR A 14 28.13 -27.48 -34.16
C THR A 14 27.91 -26.79 -35.50
N HIS A 15 28.75 -25.82 -35.84
CA HIS A 15 28.66 -25.03 -37.08
C HIS A 15 27.28 -24.41 -37.31
N GLN A 16 26.56 -24.10 -36.22
CA GLN A 16 25.28 -23.41 -36.27
C GLN A 16 25.56 -21.91 -36.41
N ILE A 17 24.86 -21.26 -37.34
CA ILE A 17 25.19 -19.92 -37.83
C ILE A 17 24.05 -18.93 -37.53
N TYR A 18 24.41 -17.70 -37.20
CA TYR A 18 23.56 -16.52 -37.20
C TYR A 18 24.15 -15.48 -38.16
N ILE A 19 23.31 -14.86 -38.98
CA ILE A 19 23.65 -13.71 -39.83
C ILE A 19 22.90 -12.50 -39.30
N GLY A 20 23.59 -11.36 -39.18
CA GLY A 20 22.96 -10.11 -38.83
C GLY A 20 23.68 -8.92 -39.45
N GLN A 21 23.07 -7.74 -39.32
CA GLN A 21 23.63 -6.47 -39.79
C GLN A 21 23.84 -5.47 -38.64
N THR A 22 24.77 -4.54 -38.78
CA THR A 22 25.01 -3.45 -37.81
C THR A 22 25.85 -2.33 -38.39
N ILE A 23 25.75 -1.12 -37.83
CA ILE A 23 26.64 0.00 -38.14
C ILE A 23 27.90 0.03 -37.24
N ASP A 24 27.86 -0.67 -36.10
CA ASP A 24 28.98 -0.76 -35.15
C ASP A 24 29.14 -2.20 -34.67
N PHE A 25 30.08 -2.91 -35.31
CA PHE A 25 30.32 -4.33 -35.05
C PHE A 25 30.77 -4.58 -33.61
N LYS A 26 31.71 -3.78 -33.08
CA LYS A 26 32.26 -3.97 -31.73
C LYS A 26 31.17 -3.82 -30.67
N LYS A 27 30.37 -2.76 -30.77
CA LYS A 27 29.25 -2.53 -29.86
C LYS A 27 28.21 -3.65 -29.99
N ARG A 28 27.87 -4.06 -31.21
CA ARG A 28 26.89 -5.12 -31.44
C ARG A 28 27.31 -6.47 -30.84
N MET A 29 28.59 -6.80 -30.88
CA MET A 29 29.09 -8.03 -30.25
C MET A 29 29.00 -7.97 -28.73
N LEU A 30 29.26 -6.80 -28.12
CA LEU A 30 29.04 -6.60 -26.68
C LEU A 30 27.57 -6.73 -26.29
N GLU A 31 26.66 -6.23 -27.13
CA GLU A 31 25.21 -6.39 -26.94
C GLU A 31 24.79 -7.86 -26.98
N HIS A 32 25.25 -8.64 -27.97
CA HIS A 32 24.96 -10.08 -28.03
C HIS A 32 25.49 -10.84 -26.81
N LYS A 33 26.69 -10.48 -26.31
CA LYS A 33 27.29 -11.09 -25.11
C LYS A 33 26.57 -10.72 -23.81
N LYS A 34 25.69 -9.72 -23.80
CA LYS A 34 24.90 -9.31 -22.62
C LYS A 34 23.39 -9.47 -22.80
N GLY A 35 22.93 -9.68 -24.03
CA GLY A 35 21.52 -9.71 -24.41
C GLY A 35 20.81 -11.00 -24.00
N LEU A 36 19.48 -10.94 -23.97
CA LEU A 36 18.60 -12.09 -23.71
C LEU A 36 17.41 -12.17 -24.68
N ILE A 37 17.34 -11.23 -25.64
CA ILE A 37 16.16 -11.03 -26.48
C ILE A 37 16.17 -12.00 -27.66
N GLN A 38 17.29 -12.10 -28.37
CA GLN A 38 17.39 -12.95 -29.55
C GLN A 38 17.75 -14.39 -29.19
N HIS A 39 17.43 -15.31 -30.09
CA HIS A 39 17.78 -16.72 -29.92
C HIS A 39 19.29 -16.95 -29.86
N ILE A 40 20.07 -16.19 -30.64
CA ILE A 40 21.54 -16.23 -30.60
C ILE A 40 22.10 -15.71 -29.27
N ASP A 41 21.51 -14.67 -28.67
CA ASP A 41 21.96 -14.12 -27.38
C ASP A 41 21.87 -15.19 -26.28
N ARG A 42 20.72 -15.88 -26.21
CA ARG A 42 20.50 -16.97 -25.24
C ARG A 42 21.46 -18.14 -25.46
N ALA A 43 21.82 -18.43 -26.71
CA ALA A 43 22.80 -19.47 -27.01
C ALA A 43 24.22 -19.06 -26.55
N ILE A 44 24.60 -17.79 -26.75
CA ILE A 44 25.87 -17.24 -26.26
C ILE A 44 25.94 -17.29 -24.73
N GLN A 45 24.87 -16.91 -24.03
CA GLN A 45 24.81 -17.02 -22.56
C GLN A 45 24.94 -18.48 -22.08
N LYS A 46 24.28 -19.41 -22.78
CA LYS A 46 24.24 -20.81 -22.38
C LYS A 46 25.58 -21.53 -22.57
N TYR A 47 26.30 -21.23 -23.64
CA TYR A 47 27.50 -21.98 -24.03
C TYR A 47 28.81 -21.20 -23.86
N GLY A 48 28.75 -19.95 -23.41
CA GLY A 48 29.91 -19.07 -23.28
C GLY A 48 30.27 -18.38 -24.60
N SER A 49 30.81 -17.16 -24.51
CA SER A 49 31.14 -16.34 -25.69
C SER A 49 32.31 -16.90 -26.51
N GLU A 50 33.21 -17.61 -25.83
CA GLU A 50 34.38 -18.30 -26.36
C GLU A 50 34.02 -19.51 -27.24
N ALA A 51 32.81 -20.06 -27.07
CA ALA A 51 32.28 -21.16 -27.89
C ALA A 51 31.82 -20.69 -29.29
N PHE A 52 31.83 -19.39 -29.56
CA PHE A 52 31.41 -18.79 -30.83
C PHE A 52 32.59 -18.08 -31.52
N SER A 53 32.57 -18.06 -32.84
CA SER A 53 33.37 -17.16 -33.67
C SER A 53 32.50 -16.01 -34.18
N TYR A 54 33.13 -14.86 -34.39
CA TYR A 54 32.49 -13.63 -34.82
C TYR A 54 33.27 -13.07 -36.01
N GLU A 55 32.62 -12.93 -37.15
CA GLU A 55 33.27 -12.63 -38.43
C GLU A 55 32.47 -11.55 -39.16
N ILE A 56 33.15 -10.54 -39.70
CA ILE A 56 32.54 -9.60 -40.65
C ILE A 56 32.58 -10.27 -42.02
N LEU A 57 31.42 -10.42 -42.65
CA LEU A 57 31.28 -11.01 -43.98
C LEU A 57 31.43 -9.98 -45.09
N GLU A 58 30.96 -8.76 -44.84
CA GLU A 58 30.97 -7.68 -45.83
C GLU A 58 30.76 -6.33 -45.16
N GLU A 59 31.43 -5.30 -45.67
CA GLU A 59 31.14 -3.89 -45.38
C GLU A 59 30.40 -3.29 -46.59
N VAL A 60 29.25 -2.66 -46.34
CA VAL A 60 28.33 -2.19 -47.38
C VAL A 60 27.80 -0.80 -47.05
N PRO A 61 27.41 0.01 -48.05
CA PRO A 61 26.67 1.24 -47.82
C PRO A 61 25.37 0.99 -47.02
N LEU A 62 24.97 1.92 -46.14
CA LEU A 62 23.81 1.73 -45.26
C LEU A 62 22.51 1.38 -46.01
N ASN A 63 22.30 1.96 -47.19
CA ASN A 63 21.13 1.72 -48.03
C ASN A 63 21.08 0.29 -48.62
N GLU A 64 22.18 -0.47 -48.56
CA GLU A 64 22.25 -1.84 -49.05
C GLU A 64 22.19 -2.89 -47.94
N LEU A 65 22.29 -2.51 -46.66
CA LEU A 65 22.37 -3.45 -45.53
C LEU A 65 21.27 -4.52 -45.56
N ASN A 66 20.00 -4.10 -45.67
CA ASN A 66 18.86 -5.02 -45.68
C ASN A 66 18.94 -6.03 -46.84
N LYS A 67 19.30 -5.56 -48.04
CA LYS A 67 19.43 -6.40 -49.23
C LYS A 67 20.54 -7.43 -49.04
N ARG A 68 21.64 -7.02 -48.43
CA ARG A 68 22.82 -7.86 -48.22
C ARG A 68 22.62 -8.83 -47.06
N GLU A 69 21.91 -8.45 -46.00
CA GLU A 69 21.49 -9.36 -44.94
C GLU A 69 20.61 -10.49 -45.48
N ILE A 70 19.58 -10.17 -46.29
CA ILE A 70 18.73 -11.18 -46.97
C ILE A 70 19.60 -12.11 -47.82
N TYR A 71 20.52 -11.55 -48.61
CA TYR A 71 21.42 -12.31 -49.47
C TYR A 71 22.23 -13.34 -48.65
N TYR A 72 22.86 -12.93 -47.55
CA TYR A 72 23.66 -13.84 -46.73
C TYR A 72 22.84 -14.85 -45.92
N ILE A 73 21.65 -14.48 -45.43
CA ILE A 73 20.73 -15.43 -44.79
C ILE A 73 20.31 -16.52 -45.78
N LYS A 74 20.05 -16.16 -47.04
CA LYS A 74 19.75 -17.12 -48.10
C LYS A 74 20.97 -17.95 -48.48
N LYS A 75 22.14 -17.32 -48.68
CA LYS A 75 23.41 -17.98 -49.03
C LYS A 75 23.81 -19.06 -48.03
N TYR A 76 23.65 -18.78 -46.73
CA TYR A 76 23.96 -19.73 -45.64
C TYR A 76 22.75 -20.54 -45.17
N ASN A 77 21.58 -20.37 -45.79
CA ASN A 77 20.31 -21.03 -45.45
C ASN A 77 19.95 -20.98 -43.95
N THR A 78 20.25 -19.87 -43.26
CA THR A 78 20.17 -19.82 -41.79
C THR A 78 18.76 -19.64 -41.23
N TYR A 79 17.79 -19.28 -42.07
CA TYR A 79 16.38 -19.13 -41.70
C TYR A 79 15.58 -20.43 -41.87
N ASN A 80 15.64 -21.05 -43.06
CA ASN A 80 14.82 -22.25 -43.32
C ASN A 80 15.36 -23.48 -42.59
N ASN A 81 16.69 -23.58 -42.43
CA ASN A 81 17.28 -24.66 -41.66
C ASN A 81 17.19 -24.35 -40.17
N LYS A 82 16.23 -25.00 -39.48
CA LYS A 82 15.96 -24.83 -38.05
C LYS A 82 17.14 -25.16 -37.13
N LYS A 83 18.22 -25.77 -37.64
CA LYS A 83 19.48 -25.94 -36.91
C LYS A 83 20.20 -24.61 -36.70
N HIS A 84 19.96 -23.59 -37.51
CA HIS A 84 20.62 -22.28 -37.39
C HIS A 84 19.82 -21.30 -36.52
N TYR A 85 20.41 -20.13 -36.24
CA TYR A 85 19.90 -19.23 -35.20
C TYR A 85 18.97 -18.12 -35.71
N ASN A 86 18.96 -17.79 -37.01
CA ASN A 86 18.05 -16.78 -37.57
C ASN A 86 16.58 -17.24 -37.45
N LYS A 87 15.71 -16.31 -37.05
CA LYS A 87 14.25 -16.55 -36.92
C LYS A 87 13.42 -15.73 -37.90
N HIS A 88 14.08 -14.93 -38.73
CA HIS A 88 13.47 -14.16 -39.82
C HIS A 88 14.37 -14.25 -41.06
N PRO A 89 13.79 -14.07 -42.27
CA PRO A 89 14.53 -14.10 -43.53
C PRO A 89 15.46 -12.88 -43.76
N GLY A 90 15.50 -11.92 -42.82
CA GLY A 90 16.26 -10.67 -42.92
C GLY A 90 15.46 -9.53 -43.51
N GLY A 91 16.12 -8.38 -43.70
CA GLY A 91 15.58 -7.27 -44.49
C GLY A 91 14.61 -6.35 -43.74
N ASP A 92 14.78 -6.24 -42.42
CA ASP A 92 13.90 -5.48 -41.53
C ASP A 92 12.47 -6.05 -41.50
N ALA A 93 12.31 -7.23 -40.88
CA ALA A 93 11.04 -7.90 -40.62
C ALA A 93 10.13 -7.16 -39.59
N LEU A 94 10.10 -5.84 -39.69
CA LEU A 94 9.17 -4.89 -39.11
C LEU A 94 8.80 -3.82 -40.16
N GLY A 95 8.36 -4.21 -41.37
CA GLY A 95 7.89 -3.22 -42.35
C GLY A 95 7.21 -3.76 -43.61
N LYS A 96 5.88 -3.55 -43.71
CA LYS A 96 4.96 -3.72 -44.85
C LYS A 96 4.41 -5.15 -45.13
N LEU A 97 3.19 -5.39 -44.65
CA LEU A 97 2.28 -6.46 -45.10
C LEU A 97 1.96 -6.30 -46.59
N THR A 98 1.92 -7.42 -47.35
CA THR A 98 1.44 -7.44 -48.75
C THR A 98 -0.05 -7.11 -48.81
N GLU A 99 -0.53 -6.56 -49.92
CA GLU A 99 -1.92 -6.09 -50.06
C GLU A 99 -2.94 -7.21 -49.88
N GLU A 100 -2.61 -8.42 -50.33
CA GLU A 100 -3.41 -9.62 -50.12
C GLU A 100 -3.54 -9.98 -48.63
N HIS A 101 -2.45 -9.89 -47.86
CA HIS A 101 -2.48 -10.11 -46.42
C HIS A 101 -3.21 -8.99 -45.67
N LYS A 102 -3.14 -7.73 -46.15
CA LYS A 102 -3.94 -6.63 -45.60
C LYS A 102 -5.44 -6.85 -45.81
N ASN A 103 -5.83 -7.32 -46.99
CA ASN A 103 -7.24 -7.59 -47.31
C ASN A 103 -7.78 -8.76 -46.48
N LYS A 104 -7.03 -9.86 -46.39
CA LYS A 104 -7.41 -11.02 -45.59
C LYS A 104 -7.48 -10.70 -44.09
N LEU A 105 -6.53 -9.89 -43.60
CA LEU A 105 -6.55 -9.38 -42.22
C LEU A 105 -7.71 -8.41 -41.98
N SER A 106 -8.03 -7.54 -42.95
CA SER A 106 -9.17 -6.60 -42.89
C SER A 106 -10.51 -7.34 -42.80
N GLU A 107 -10.73 -8.35 -43.63
CA GLU A 107 -11.94 -9.18 -43.60
C GLU A 107 -12.06 -9.95 -42.29
N THR A 108 -10.97 -10.58 -41.83
CA THR A 108 -10.94 -11.32 -40.57
C THR A 108 -11.20 -10.41 -39.37
N LEU A 109 -10.66 -9.19 -39.39
CA LEU A 109 -10.88 -8.19 -38.34
C LEU A 109 -12.30 -7.62 -38.37
N LYS A 110 -12.89 -7.37 -39.55
CA LYS A 110 -14.29 -6.94 -39.68
C LYS A 110 -15.25 -7.97 -39.08
N ASP A 111 -15.05 -9.26 -39.39
CA ASP A 111 -15.87 -10.34 -38.83
C ASP A 111 -15.67 -10.46 -37.29
N PHE A 112 -14.44 -10.31 -36.81
CA PHE A 112 -14.13 -10.32 -35.38
C PHE A 112 -14.75 -9.16 -34.60
N PHE A 113 -14.75 -7.94 -35.16
CA PHE A 113 -15.31 -6.74 -34.53
C PHE A 113 -16.83 -6.64 -34.63
N SER A 114 -17.43 -7.15 -35.71
CA SER A 114 -18.89 -7.38 -35.80
C SER A 114 -19.39 -8.24 -34.64
N LYS A 115 -18.61 -9.28 -34.29
CA LYS A 115 -18.88 -10.16 -33.14
C LYS A 115 -18.49 -9.57 -31.78
N ASN A 116 -17.76 -8.44 -31.73
CA ASN A 116 -17.24 -7.83 -30.50
C ASN A 116 -17.27 -6.28 -30.55
N PRO A 117 -18.46 -5.64 -30.48
CA PRO A 117 -18.63 -4.20 -30.72
C PRO A 117 -17.87 -3.28 -29.75
N HIS A 118 -17.52 -3.74 -28.56
CA HIS A 118 -16.75 -2.95 -27.58
C HIS A 118 -15.24 -2.84 -27.89
N LYS A 119 -14.76 -3.40 -29.01
CA LYS A 119 -13.34 -3.42 -29.38
C LYS A 119 -13.04 -2.74 -30.72
N HIS A 120 -13.84 -1.77 -31.16
CA HIS A 120 -13.59 -1.06 -32.43
C HIS A 120 -12.14 -0.58 -32.58
N PRO A 121 -11.59 -0.57 -33.81
CA PRO A 121 -10.25 -0.05 -34.08
C PRO A 121 -10.17 1.42 -33.65
N GLN A 122 -9.06 1.79 -33.02
CA GLN A 122 -8.76 3.18 -32.71
C GLN A 122 -8.79 3.97 -34.03
N LEU A 123 -9.69 4.95 -34.15
CA LEU A 123 -9.54 6.04 -35.12
C LEU A 123 -8.10 6.54 -35.02
N GLU A 124 -7.41 6.72 -36.15
CA GLU A 124 -6.03 7.20 -36.17
C GLU A 124 -5.98 8.63 -35.63
N ILE A 125 -5.68 8.77 -34.34
CA ILE A 125 -5.51 10.08 -33.69
C ILE A 125 -4.23 10.71 -34.24
N THR A 126 -4.31 11.94 -34.71
CA THR A 126 -3.13 12.66 -35.21
C THR A 126 -2.38 13.38 -34.08
N LYS A 127 -1.14 13.82 -34.36
CA LYS A 127 -0.36 14.67 -33.43
C LYS A 127 -1.06 16.01 -33.12
N SER A 128 -1.85 16.52 -34.07
CA SER A 128 -2.66 17.73 -33.91
C SER A 128 -3.80 17.49 -32.91
N ASP A 129 -4.50 16.37 -33.02
CA ASP A 129 -5.63 16.03 -32.14
C ASP A 129 -5.17 15.87 -30.70
N VAL A 130 -4.02 15.22 -30.48
CA VAL A 130 -3.39 15.12 -29.15
C VAL A 130 -3.13 16.50 -28.54
N SER A 131 -2.69 17.47 -29.35
CA SER A 131 -2.42 18.83 -28.89
C SER A 131 -3.71 19.59 -28.55
N LYS A 132 -4.77 19.42 -29.35
CA LYS A 132 -6.10 20.01 -29.09
C LYS A 132 -6.76 19.41 -27.84
N ILE A 133 -6.75 18.08 -27.70
CA ILE A 133 -7.24 17.35 -26.53
C ILE A 133 -6.53 17.82 -25.25
N THR A 134 -5.21 17.99 -25.34
CA THR A 134 -4.38 18.49 -24.25
C THR A 134 -4.78 19.92 -23.84
N TYR A 135 -4.95 20.81 -24.81
CA TYR A 135 -5.32 22.19 -24.58
C TYR A 135 -6.72 22.33 -23.99
N GLU A 136 -7.69 21.59 -24.51
CA GLU A 136 -9.06 21.61 -24.00
C GLU A 136 -9.18 21.10 -22.56
N TYR A 137 -8.44 20.04 -22.21
CA TYR A 137 -8.35 19.55 -20.84
C TYR A 137 -7.68 20.57 -19.89
N MET A 138 -6.79 21.44 -20.39
CA MET A 138 -6.09 22.44 -19.59
C MET A 138 -6.90 23.73 -19.40
N LYS A 139 -7.74 24.10 -20.36
CA LYS A 139 -8.48 25.37 -20.36
C LYS A 139 -9.91 25.25 -19.84
N ASN A 140 -10.56 24.12 -20.09
CA ASN A 140 -11.95 23.88 -19.70
C ASN A 140 -11.97 22.79 -18.62
N ASP A 141 -12.83 22.90 -17.61
CA ASP A 141 -13.05 21.90 -16.55
C ASP A 141 -13.63 20.55 -17.08
N LEU A 142 -13.41 20.21 -18.34
CA LEU A 142 -13.93 19.03 -18.99
C LEU A 142 -13.22 17.78 -18.47
N ASN A 143 -14.01 16.81 -18.04
CA ASN A 143 -13.52 15.52 -17.59
C ASN A 143 -13.16 14.61 -18.78
N SER A 144 -12.44 13.51 -18.52
CA SER A 144 -11.95 12.63 -19.61
C SER A 144 -13.06 11.97 -20.41
N GLN A 145 -14.26 11.81 -19.82
CA GLN A 145 -15.42 11.22 -20.47
C GLN A 145 -16.07 12.19 -21.45
N GLU A 146 -16.16 13.47 -21.11
CA GLU A 146 -16.69 14.51 -22.01
C GLU A 146 -15.80 14.70 -23.24
N ILE A 147 -14.47 14.69 -23.04
CA ILE A 147 -13.50 14.75 -24.13
C ILE A 147 -13.57 13.48 -25.00
N SER A 148 -13.79 12.32 -24.37
CA SER A 148 -13.97 11.04 -25.06
C SER A 148 -15.16 11.10 -26.02
N THR A 149 -16.30 11.60 -25.56
CA THR A 149 -17.51 11.78 -26.38
C THR A 149 -17.28 12.80 -27.49
N LYS A 150 -16.69 13.96 -27.17
CA LYS A 150 -16.48 15.05 -28.13
C LYS A 150 -15.59 14.65 -29.31
N TYR A 151 -14.51 13.93 -29.03
CA TYR A 151 -13.55 13.53 -30.06
C TYR A 151 -13.84 12.13 -30.63
N ASN A 152 -14.88 11.45 -30.16
CA ASN A 152 -15.18 10.05 -30.47
C ASN A 152 -13.96 9.13 -30.30
N ILE A 153 -13.17 9.38 -29.24
CA ILE A 153 -11.97 8.62 -28.90
C ILE A 153 -12.25 7.88 -27.60
N CYS A 154 -11.82 6.64 -27.46
CA CYS A 154 -12.03 5.90 -26.22
C CYS A 154 -11.37 6.61 -25.01
N ASP A 155 -12.10 6.69 -23.91
CA ASP A 155 -11.69 7.34 -22.65
C ASP A 155 -10.35 6.80 -22.12
N ARG A 156 -10.02 5.53 -22.39
CA ARG A 156 -8.70 4.97 -22.10
C ARG A 156 -7.57 5.68 -22.86
N THR A 157 -7.78 6.03 -24.12
CA THR A 157 -6.79 6.74 -24.94
C THR A 157 -6.70 8.20 -24.54
N ILE A 158 -7.83 8.86 -24.25
CA ILE A 158 -7.85 10.21 -23.66
C ILE A 158 -7.05 10.25 -22.35
N ARG A 159 -7.26 9.29 -21.44
CA ARG A 159 -6.46 9.18 -20.20
C ARG A 159 -4.98 8.96 -20.46
N LYS A 160 -4.59 8.19 -21.48
CA LYS A 160 -3.16 8.04 -21.86
C LYS A 160 -2.58 9.37 -22.33
N ILE A 161 -3.33 10.14 -23.11
CA ILE A 161 -2.94 11.48 -23.60
C ILE A 161 -2.76 12.43 -22.40
N ILE A 162 -3.79 12.56 -21.55
CA ILE A 162 -3.79 13.43 -20.36
C ILE A 162 -2.66 13.09 -19.37
N ASN A 163 -2.35 11.80 -19.22
CA ASN A 163 -1.30 11.35 -18.30
C ASN A 163 0.12 11.47 -18.86
N GLY A 164 0.29 11.92 -20.12
CA GLY A 164 1.61 12.03 -20.73
C GLY A 164 2.14 10.71 -21.34
N ASN A 165 1.35 9.64 -21.32
CA ASN A 165 1.78 8.27 -21.66
C ASN A 165 1.44 7.84 -23.09
N HIS A 166 0.87 8.73 -23.92
CA HIS A 166 0.53 8.44 -25.30
C HIS A 166 1.75 8.58 -26.23
N ILE A 167 1.92 7.70 -27.21
CA ILE A 167 3.10 7.67 -28.11
C ILE A 167 3.26 8.96 -28.93
N LEU A 168 2.14 9.65 -29.20
CA LEU A 168 2.12 10.91 -29.94
C LEU A 168 2.31 12.16 -29.06
N ASN A 169 2.48 12.02 -27.75
CA ASN A 169 2.79 13.14 -26.87
C ASN A 169 4.22 13.61 -27.11
N LYS A 170 4.38 14.72 -27.85
CA LYS A 170 5.67 15.42 -27.96
C LYS A 170 6.04 16.16 -26.66
N THR A 171 5.04 16.62 -25.92
CA THR A 171 5.19 17.44 -24.71
C THR A 171 4.83 16.63 -23.48
N ASN A 172 5.72 16.61 -22.49
CA ASN A 172 5.45 15.95 -21.21
C ASN A 172 4.39 16.75 -20.44
N LEU A 173 3.13 16.36 -20.54
CA LEU A 173 2.00 17.03 -19.85
C LEU A 173 2.20 17.13 -18.34
N LYS A 174 2.81 16.12 -17.73
CA LYS A 174 3.12 16.12 -16.31
C LYS A 174 4.12 17.22 -15.95
N TYR A 175 5.11 17.44 -16.82
CA TYR A 175 6.04 18.56 -16.71
C TYR A 175 5.32 19.91 -16.90
N LEU A 176 4.48 20.06 -17.93
CA LEU A 176 3.74 21.30 -18.18
C LEU A 176 2.79 21.67 -17.02
N LYS A 177 2.02 20.71 -16.51
CA LYS A 177 1.15 20.90 -15.33
C LYS A 177 1.95 21.33 -14.10
N LEU A 178 3.08 20.66 -13.86
CA LEU A 178 3.97 20.98 -12.74
C LEU A 178 4.60 22.37 -12.90
N ARG A 179 4.91 22.78 -14.14
CA ARG A 179 5.51 24.08 -14.47
C ARG A 179 4.49 25.22 -14.33
N TYR A 180 3.26 25.02 -14.79
CA TYR A 180 2.17 25.98 -14.58
C TYR A 180 1.89 26.15 -13.08
N MET A 181 1.76 25.04 -12.34
CA MET A 181 1.59 25.09 -10.88
C MET A 181 2.75 25.81 -10.20
N ALA A 182 3.99 25.61 -10.65
CA ALA A 182 5.15 26.33 -10.13
C ALA A 182 5.05 27.85 -10.36
N LYS A 183 4.61 28.29 -11.55
CA LYS A 183 4.34 29.71 -11.85
C LYS A 183 3.24 30.28 -10.96
N THR A 184 2.14 29.54 -10.76
CA THR A 184 1.03 29.96 -9.88
C THR A 184 1.49 30.13 -8.44
N ILE A 185 2.30 29.20 -7.92
CA ILE A 185 2.89 29.30 -6.57
C ILE A 185 3.75 30.56 -6.42
N ILE A 186 4.55 30.85 -7.45
CA ILE A 186 5.41 32.04 -7.49
C ILE A 186 4.54 33.30 -7.49
N TYR A 187 3.54 33.39 -8.37
CA TYR A 187 2.60 34.51 -8.43
C TYR A 187 1.87 34.75 -7.10
N TYR A 188 1.32 33.71 -6.47
CA TYR A 188 0.65 33.83 -5.17
C TYR A 188 1.58 34.34 -4.07
N TYR A 189 2.85 33.96 -4.11
CA TYR A 189 3.81 34.38 -3.11
C TYR A 189 4.40 35.77 -3.37
N GLU A 190 4.73 36.08 -4.62
CA GLU A 190 5.46 37.30 -5.02
C GLU A 190 4.51 38.47 -5.26
N GLU A 191 3.42 38.26 -6.00
CA GLU A 191 2.46 39.32 -6.37
C GLU A 191 1.33 39.46 -5.35
N MET A 192 0.79 38.34 -4.84
CA MET A 192 -0.33 38.36 -3.89
C MET A 192 0.09 38.31 -2.41
N ASN A 193 1.40 38.24 -2.13
CA ASN A 193 1.99 38.20 -0.79
C ASN A 193 1.37 37.16 0.18
N LEU A 194 0.88 36.02 -0.35
CA LEU A 194 0.26 34.95 0.44
C LEU A 194 1.31 34.16 1.23
N SER A 195 0.96 33.71 2.43
CA SER A 195 1.86 32.86 3.23
C SER A 195 1.99 31.46 2.61
N TYR A 196 3.06 30.73 2.96
CA TYR A 196 3.21 29.35 2.48
C TYR A 196 2.07 28.43 2.96
N ASN A 197 1.41 28.75 4.09
CA ASN A 197 0.26 28.01 4.58
C ASN A 197 -0.98 28.27 3.72
N ASP A 198 -1.24 29.53 3.34
CA ASP A 198 -2.40 29.89 2.52
C ASP A 198 -2.29 29.29 1.12
N ILE A 199 -1.08 29.31 0.54
CA ILE A 199 -0.80 28.66 -0.75
C ILE A 199 -0.93 27.14 -0.62
N SER A 200 -0.46 26.57 0.49
CA SER A 200 -0.58 25.14 0.78
C SER A 200 -2.03 24.68 0.84
N GLN A 201 -2.90 25.45 1.49
CA GLN A 201 -4.34 25.17 1.57
C GLN A 201 -5.03 25.37 0.22
N LYS A 202 -4.80 26.50 -0.46
CA LYS A 202 -5.39 26.80 -1.77
C LYS A 202 -5.05 25.76 -2.84
N LEU A 203 -3.80 25.29 -2.88
CA LEU A 203 -3.34 24.36 -3.91
C LEU A 203 -3.33 22.89 -3.46
N ASN A 204 -3.70 22.61 -2.21
CA ASN A 204 -3.62 21.29 -1.58
C ASN A 204 -2.24 20.61 -1.83
N ARG A 205 -1.17 21.32 -1.43
CA ARG A 205 0.22 20.88 -1.57
C ARG A 205 0.99 21.13 -0.29
N SER A 206 2.05 20.34 -0.05
CA SER A 206 2.86 20.49 1.16
C SER A 206 3.62 21.82 1.18
N ARG A 207 3.69 22.45 2.37
CA ARG A 207 4.47 23.66 2.62
C ARG A 207 5.94 23.53 2.17
N GLN A 208 6.53 22.34 2.31
CA GLN A 208 7.89 22.05 1.88
C GLN A 208 8.05 22.12 0.36
N PHE A 209 7.08 21.62 -0.40
CA PHE A 209 7.08 21.69 -1.85
C PHE A 209 6.95 23.14 -2.33
N ILE A 210 6.01 23.91 -1.75
CA ILE A 210 5.87 25.36 -1.99
C ILE A 210 7.20 26.07 -1.74
N GLY A 211 7.81 25.82 -0.58
CA GLY A 211 9.11 26.42 -0.22
C GLY A 211 10.23 26.06 -1.20
N LYS A 212 10.28 24.83 -1.74
CA LYS A 212 11.26 24.46 -2.78
C LYS A 212 11.03 25.22 -4.09
N ILE A 213 9.78 25.46 -4.46
CA ILE A 213 9.41 26.21 -5.68
C ILE A 213 9.80 27.68 -5.52
N VAL A 214 9.34 28.33 -4.45
CA VAL A 214 9.60 29.74 -4.14
C VAL A 214 11.10 30.02 -4.03
N ASN A 215 11.85 29.17 -3.33
CA ASN A 215 13.30 29.35 -3.16
C ASN A 215 14.11 28.86 -4.38
N ARG A 216 13.47 28.55 -5.51
CA ARG A 216 14.11 28.09 -6.76
C ARG A 216 15.01 26.85 -6.59
N LYS A 217 14.72 26.02 -5.58
CA LYS A 217 15.44 24.77 -5.28
C LYS A 217 14.90 23.56 -6.04
N HIS A 218 13.68 23.66 -6.55
CA HIS A 218 13.08 22.61 -7.36
C HIS A 218 13.56 22.74 -8.82
N PRO A 219 13.90 21.63 -9.53
CA PRO A 219 14.40 21.70 -10.91
C PRO A 219 13.51 22.51 -11.85
N ILE A 220 12.19 22.41 -11.67
CA ILE A 220 11.19 23.07 -12.54
C ILE A 220 11.05 24.58 -12.33
N SER A 221 11.57 25.12 -11.23
CA SER A 221 11.48 26.55 -10.93
C SER A 221 12.80 27.28 -11.08
N LYS A 222 13.91 26.59 -11.37
CA LYS A 222 15.25 27.21 -11.49
C LYS A 222 15.33 28.37 -12.47
N ASP A 223 14.52 28.32 -13.53
CA ASP A 223 14.48 29.29 -14.62
C ASP A 223 13.34 30.31 -14.51
N LEU A 224 12.53 30.26 -13.44
CA LEU A 224 11.36 31.12 -13.24
C LEU A 224 11.70 32.43 -12.47
N GLY A 225 12.73 33.16 -12.92
CA GLY A 225 13.14 34.45 -12.35
C GLY A 225 14.14 34.35 -11.18
N VAL A 226 14.58 35.51 -10.67
CA VAL A 226 15.65 35.62 -9.66
C VAL A 226 15.13 35.22 -8.27
N PRO A 227 15.79 34.30 -7.54
CA PRO A 227 15.40 33.98 -6.16
C PRO A 227 15.55 35.22 -5.24
N LYS A 228 14.59 35.44 -4.33
CA LYS A 228 14.74 36.50 -3.30
C LYS A 228 16.09 36.33 -2.58
N PRO A 229 16.84 37.42 -2.35
CA PRO A 229 18.09 37.36 -1.61
C PRO A 229 17.83 36.74 -0.23
N LYS A 230 18.75 35.88 0.21
CA LYS A 230 18.74 35.39 1.60
C LYS A 230 18.74 36.61 2.52
N SER A 231 17.94 36.57 3.60
CA SER A 231 17.96 37.64 4.61
C SER A 231 19.41 38.00 4.96
N PRO A 232 19.80 39.28 4.84
CA PRO A 232 21.19 39.72 4.95
C PRO A 232 21.76 39.58 6.37
N TYR A 233 20.93 39.23 7.35
CA TYR A 233 21.34 39.24 8.75
C TYR A 233 22.02 37.92 9.16
N LYS A 234 23.35 37.90 9.11
CA LYS A 234 24.17 36.82 9.65
C LYS A 234 24.42 37.11 11.13
N LEU A 235 23.59 36.54 12.01
CA LEU A 235 23.77 36.61 13.46
C LEU A 235 25.22 36.28 13.86
N SER A 236 25.83 37.09 14.71
CA SER A 236 27.14 36.82 15.27
C SER A 236 27.05 35.72 16.34
N LYS A 237 28.17 35.07 16.67
CA LYS A 237 28.20 34.06 17.76
C LYS A 237 27.66 34.60 19.08
N LYS A 238 27.87 35.91 19.35
CA LYS A 238 27.39 36.60 20.55
C LYS A 238 25.86 36.72 20.56
N ASP A 239 25.24 36.97 19.40
CA ASP A 239 23.79 37.10 19.27
C ASP A 239 23.08 35.77 19.55
N TYR A 240 23.64 34.64 19.11
CA TYR A 240 23.11 33.31 19.41
C TYR A 240 23.06 33.02 20.91
N LEU A 241 24.13 33.37 21.64
CA LEU A 241 24.19 33.21 23.09
C LEU A 241 23.21 34.16 23.79
N LYS A 242 23.11 35.40 23.30
CA LYS A 242 22.20 36.40 23.87
C LYS A 242 20.74 35.99 23.70
N ILE A 243 20.34 35.48 22.52
CA ILE A 243 18.99 34.94 22.28
C ILE A 243 18.70 33.76 23.21
N PHE A 244 19.68 32.87 23.40
CA PHE A 244 19.53 31.71 24.29
C PHE A 244 19.30 32.14 25.74
N ASN A 245 20.15 33.02 26.28
CA ASN A 245 20.05 33.49 27.66
C ASN A 245 18.80 34.36 27.88
N ASP A 246 18.53 35.33 27.00
CA ASP A 246 17.35 36.21 27.07
C ASP A 246 16.03 35.41 27.15
N TYR A 247 15.97 34.24 26.51
CA TYR A 247 14.83 33.31 26.58
C TYR A 247 14.74 32.56 27.92
N TYR A 248 15.85 31.99 28.39
CA TYR A 248 15.87 31.20 29.63
C TYR A 248 15.78 32.05 30.89
N ASP A 249 16.24 33.31 30.83
CA ASP A 249 16.05 34.33 31.87
C ASP A 249 14.61 34.87 31.91
N GLY A 250 13.75 34.47 30.96
CA GLY A 250 12.35 34.86 30.88
C GLY A 250 12.12 36.31 30.45
N LYS A 251 13.16 36.97 29.91
CA LYS A 251 13.13 38.39 29.55
C LYS A 251 12.33 38.67 28.28
N TYR A 252 12.33 37.71 27.34
CA TYR A 252 11.58 37.79 26.09
C TYR A 252 11.00 36.42 25.71
N ASN A 253 9.85 36.43 25.05
CA ASN A 253 9.25 35.24 24.45
C ASN A 253 9.82 34.97 23.03
N GLN A 254 9.43 33.83 22.44
CA GLN A 254 9.98 33.37 21.16
C GLN A 254 9.67 34.34 20.00
N ASP A 255 8.46 34.91 19.97
CA ASP A 255 8.01 35.84 18.94
C ASP A 255 8.70 37.22 19.12
N GLU A 256 8.81 37.70 20.35
CA GLU A 256 9.54 38.93 20.70
C GLU A 256 11.02 38.85 20.31
N LEU A 257 11.66 37.69 20.48
CA LEU A 257 13.03 37.45 20.04
C LEU A 257 13.15 37.38 18.51
N ALA A 258 12.16 36.82 17.83
CA ALA A 258 12.12 36.75 16.38
C ALA A 258 12.07 38.15 15.77
N GLU A 259 11.21 39.02 16.30
CA GLU A 259 11.09 40.41 15.88
C GLU A 259 12.35 41.22 16.22
N LYS A 260 12.81 41.15 17.47
CA LYS A 260 13.97 41.91 17.95
C LYS A 260 15.25 41.66 17.16
N TYR A 261 15.49 40.41 16.77
CA TYR A 261 16.68 40.03 16.01
C TYR A 261 16.42 39.90 14.50
N ASN A 262 15.20 40.24 14.04
CA ASN A 262 14.77 40.11 12.66
C ASN A 262 15.09 38.74 12.04
N ILE A 263 14.76 37.68 12.78
CA ILE A 263 14.97 36.29 12.39
C ILE A 263 13.66 35.51 12.46
N SER A 264 13.54 34.43 11.68
CA SER A 264 12.33 33.61 11.73
C SER A 264 12.16 32.96 13.11
N ASP A 265 10.91 32.83 13.55
CA ASP A 265 10.51 32.03 14.73
C ASP A 265 11.21 30.64 14.79
N GLY A 266 11.24 29.93 13.67
CA GLY A 266 11.91 28.62 13.59
C GLY A 266 13.43 28.66 13.78
N MET A 267 14.07 29.82 13.60
CA MET A 267 15.48 30.04 13.90
C MET A 267 15.67 30.21 15.40
N VAL A 268 14.86 31.06 16.06
CA VAL A 268 14.84 31.20 17.52
C VAL A 268 14.63 29.83 18.17
N SER A 269 13.67 29.05 17.67
CA SER A 269 13.40 27.68 18.14
C SER A 269 14.62 26.75 18.07
N LYS A 270 15.44 26.85 17.02
CA LYS A 270 16.68 26.05 16.91
C LYS A 270 17.73 26.49 17.93
N ILE A 271 17.81 27.78 18.21
CA ILE A 271 18.76 28.37 19.16
C ILE A 271 18.43 27.88 20.56
N ILE A 272 17.20 28.11 21.04
CA ILE A 272 16.75 27.77 22.39
C ILE A 272 16.78 26.26 22.67
N ASN A 273 16.46 25.42 21.67
CA ASN A 273 16.46 23.96 21.84
C ASN A 273 17.85 23.31 21.67
N GLY A 274 18.94 24.09 21.59
CA GLY A 274 20.29 23.56 21.40
C GLY A 274 20.49 22.82 20.06
N LYS A 275 19.64 23.09 19.05
CA LYS A 275 19.71 22.44 17.74
C LYS A 275 20.56 23.22 16.73
N HIS A 276 21.10 24.36 17.12
CA HIS A 276 22.02 25.16 16.32
C HIS A 276 23.47 24.82 16.68
N SER A 277 24.39 24.85 15.71
CA SER A 277 25.79 24.44 15.89
C SER A 277 26.54 25.22 16.97
N ILE A 278 26.09 26.43 17.28
CA ILE A 278 26.65 27.31 18.31
C ILE A 278 26.07 27.01 19.71
N THR A 279 24.79 26.64 19.80
CA THR A 279 24.11 26.36 21.07
C THR A 279 24.04 24.88 21.43
N LYS A 280 24.55 23.98 20.57
CA LYS A 280 24.50 22.52 20.76
C LYS A 280 25.21 21.98 22.01
N ASN A 281 26.20 22.71 22.50
CA ASN A 281 27.00 22.32 23.68
C ASN A 281 26.60 23.11 24.94
N LEU A 282 25.58 23.98 24.84
CA LEU A 282 25.06 24.67 26.01
C LEU A 282 24.13 23.74 26.76
N GLU A 283 24.28 23.68 28.07
CA GLU A 283 23.34 22.95 28.92
C GLU A 283 21.98 23.62 28.83
N ILE A 284 21.00 22.89 28.32
CA ILE A 284 19.61 23.33 28.31
C ILE A 284 19.11 23.17 29.76
N PRO A 285 18.74 24.26 30.46
CA PRO A 285 18.22 24.16 31.81
C PRO A 285 17.03 23.19 31.82
N THR A 286 17.19 22.06 32.52
CA THR A 286 16.23 20.94 32.50
C THR A 286 14.87 21.29 33.11
N ASN A 287 14.73 22.50 33.67
CA ASN A 287 13.60 22.88 34.50
C ASN A 287 12.89 24.20 34.14
N ILE A 288 13.15 24.83 33.00
CA ILE A 288 12.42 26.05 32.61
C ILE A 288 11.90 25.98 31.16
N ASN A 289 10.56 26.01 31.07
CA ASN A 289 9.71 26.41 29.94
C ASN A 289 10.01 25.86 28.53
N LYS A 290 9.40 24.70 28.22
CA LYS A 290 8.62 24.62 26.97
C LYS A 290 7.21 25.08 27.28
N LYS A 291 6.91 26.37 27.13
CA LYS A 291 5.53 26.85 27.16
C LYS A 291 4.75 26.13 26.06
N HIS A 292 3.90 25.19 26.46
CA HIS A 292 2.74 24.81 25.68
C HIS A 292 1.80 26.02 25.74
N ASN A 293 1.75 26.81 24.65
CA ASN A 293 1.05 28.11 24.61
C ASN A 293 -0.45 28.08 24.94
N ASN A 294 -1.05 26.92 25.28
CA ASN A 294 -2.49 26.76 25.57
C ASN A 294 -2.78 25.92 26.83
N SER A 295 -1.86 25.80 27.81
CA SER A 295 -2.14 25.01 29.03
C SER A 295 -3.00 25.81 30.04
N PRO A 296 -4.16 25.29 30.49
CA PRO A 296 -5.09 26.02 31.36
C PRO A 296 -4.60 26.22 32.79
N LEU A 297 -3.60 25.45 33.25
CA LEU A 297 -3.03 25.55 34.60
C LEU A 297 -1.49 25.59 34.56
N SER A 298 -0.89 26.12 35.62
CA SER A 298 0.55 26.15 35.88
C SER A 298 1.11 24.78 36.31
N LYS A 299 2.43 24.60 36.20
CA LYS A 299 3.14 23.39 36.66
C LYS A 299 2.88 23.12 38.16
N LYS A 300 2.83 24.17 38.98
CA LYS A 300 2.59 24.09 40.43
C LYS A 300 1.19 23.56 40.73
N GLU A 301 0.18 24.04 40.00
CA GLU A 301 -1.21 23.58 40.13
C GLU A 301 -1.37 22.12 39.72
N TYR A 302 -0.73 21.69 38.62
CA TYR A 302 -0.76 20.28 38.23
C TYR A 302 -0.07 19.34 39.22
N LEU A 303 1.02 19.79 39.86
CA LEU A 303 1.65 19.04 40.95
C LEU A 303 0.75 18.99 42.18
N GLY A 304 0.01 20.07 42.45
CA GLY A 304 -1.04 20.12 43.48
C GLY A 304 -2.10 19.04 43.28
N ILE A 305 -2.62 18.89 42.06
CA ILE A 305 -3.60 17.85 41.72
C ILE A 305 -3.07 16.44 42.03
N TYR A 306 -1.81 16.15 41.69
CA TYR A 306 -1.19 14.86 41.99
C TYR A 306 -1.09 14.62 43.50
N ASN A 307 -0.67 15.62 44.26
CA ASN A 307 -0.49 15.51 45.71
C ASN A 307 -1.84 15.36 46.44
N LYS A 308 -2.87 16.10 46.02
CA LYS A 308 -4.25 15.96 46.54
C LYS A 308 -4.84 14.57 46.26
N TYR A 309 -4.61 14.02 45.07
CA TYR A 309 -5.04 12.65 44.79
C TYR A 309 -4.25 11.62 45.60
N LYS A 310 -2.95 11.88 45.82
CA LYS A 310 -2.06 10.99 46.58
C LYS A 310 -2.37 10.97 48.08
N SER A 311 -2.90 12.07 48.66
CA SER A 311 -3.34 12.08 50.06
C SER A 311 -4.54 11.15 50.29
N GLY A 312 -5.31 10.85 49.23
CA GLY A 312 -6.48 9.99 49.28
C GLY A 312 -7.76 10.71 49.68
N GLU A 313 -7.70 12.01 49.94
CA GLU A 313 -8.83 12.85 50.35
C GLU A 313 -9.70 13.29 49.17
N TYR A 314 -9.19 13.18 47.94
CA TYR A 314 -9.86 13.64 46.72
C TYR A 314 -10.00 12.54 45.68
N THR A 315 -11.20 12.43 45.13
CA THR A 315 -11.50 11.61 43.95
C THR A 315 -11.09 12.32 42.66
N GLN A 316 -11.00 11.56 41.55
CA GLN A 316 -10.73 12.19 40.24
C GLN A 316 -11.84 13.15 39.81
N GLN A 317 -13.08 12.86 40.20
CA GLN A 317 -14.23 13.69 39.85
C GLN A 317 -14.20 15.03 40.59
N GLU A 318 -13.86 15.02 41.88
CA GLU A 318 -13.69 16.25 42.66
C GLU A 318 -12.56 17.12 42.09
N LEU A 319 -11.43 16.51 41.71
CA LEU A 319 -10.32 17.22 41.08
C LEU A 319 -10.67 17.78 39.70
N MET A 320 -11.51 17.10 38.92
CA MET A 320 -12.01 17.61 37.63
C MET A 320 -12.85 18.86 37.82
N THR A 321 -13.77 18.84 38.79
CA THR A 321 -14.67 19.95 39.09
C THR A 321 -13.91 21.14 39.68
N GLU A 322 -13.03 20.88 40.66
CA GLU A 322 -12.26 21.92 41.35
C GLU A 322 -11.34 22.69 40.39
N TYR A 323 -10.60 21.96 39.54
CA TYR A 323 -9.61 22.56 38.64
C TYR A 323 -10.13 22.82 37.23
N LYS A 324 -11.40 22.51 36.95
CA LYS A 324 -12.06 22.67 35.64
C LYS A 324 -11.26 22.06 34.48
N ILE A 325 -10.69 20.87 34.70
CA ILE A 325 -9.87 20.15 33.71
C ILE A 325 -10.51 18.83 33.31
N GLY A 326 -10.28 18.41 32.07
CA GLY A 326 -10.84 17.17 31.56
C GLY A 326 -10.34 15.91 32.27
N GLN A 327 -11.20 14.89 32.35
CA GLN A 327 -10.92 13.60 32.98
C GLN A 327 -9.60 12.95 32.53
N LYS A 328 -9.30 13.02 31.23
CA LYS A 328 -8.07 12.49 30.63
C LYS A 328 -6.82 13.20 31.14
N THR A 329 -6.91 14.50 31.43
CA THR A 329 -5.81 15.30 31.97
C THR A 329 -5.50 14.87 33.40
N VAL A 330 -6.52 14.76 34.26
CA VAL A 330 -6.40 14.24 35.64
C VAL A 330 -5.80 12.84 35.65
N TYR A 331 -6.27 11.94 34.79
CA TYR A 331 -5.70 10.60 34.66
C TYR A 331 -4.21 10.63 34.28
N ASN A 332 -3.82 11.43 33.30
CA ASN A 332 -2.43 11.52 32.87
C ASN A 332 -1.53 12.07 33.99
N ILE A 333 -2.03 13.02 34.79
CA ILE A 333 -1.33 13.55 35.97
C ILE A 333 -1.06 12.42 36.97
N ILE A 334 -2.11 11.68 37.34
CA ILE A 334 -2.07 10.58 38.32
C ILE A 334 -1.17 9.42 37.87
N LYS A 335 -1.15 9.12 36.56
CA LYS A 335 -0.30 8.07 35.98
C LYS A 335 1.14 8.48 35.74
N GLY A 336 1.53 9.71 36.06
CA GLY A 336 2.86 10.22 35.72
C GLY A 336 3.11 10.27 34.21
N LYS A 337 2.04 10.41 33.42
CA LYS A 337 2.09 10.54 31.95
C LYS A 337 1.99 11.98 31.49
N HIS A 338 1.60 12.89 32.38
CA HIS A 338 1.56 14.32 32.11
C HIS A 338 2.96 14.92 32.25
N TRP A 339 3.29 15.90 31.42
CA TRP A 339 4.63 16.53 31.40
C TRP A 339 5.03 17.08 32.78
N SER A 340 4.07 17.56 33.56
CA SER A 340 4.32 18.09 34.91
C SER A 340 4.56 17.01 35.96
N THR A 341 4.13 15.76 35.73
CA THR A 341 4.24 14.65 36.70
C THR A 341 5.04 13.46 36.19
N GLN A 342 5.71 13.57 35.04
CA GLN A 342 6.49 12.50 34.42
C GLN A 342 7.65 11.96 35.28
N HIS A 343 8.09 12.75 36.26
CA HIS A 343 9.13 12.38 37.22
C HIS A 343 8.56 11.71 38.49
N LEU A 344 7.23 11.60 38.61
CA LEU A 344 6.53 11.05 39.77
C LEU A 344 6.05 9.62 39.49
N LYS A 345 5.93 8.80 40.55
CA LYS A 345 5.48 7.40 40.44
C LYS A 345 4.01 7.33 40.05
N ALA A 346 3.67 6.44 39.10
CA ALA A 346 2.30 6.23 38.69
C ALA A 346 1.45 5.66 39.84
N ILE A 347 0.33 6.31 40.15
CA ILE A 347 -0.62 5.83 41.15
C ILE A 347 -1.51 4.76 40.49
N LYS A 348 -1.58 3.56 41.10
CA LYS A 348 -2.47 2.48 40.64
C LYS A 348 -3.91 2.89 40.93
N THR A 349 -4.75 2.90 39.89
CA THR A 349 -6.18 3.20 39.99
C THR A 349 -6.94 1.94 39.64
N THR A 350 -7.90 1.54 40.46
CA THR A 350 -8.72 0.34 40.29
C THR A 350 -10.18 0.66 40.61
N GLY A 351 -11.11 -0.07 40.01
CA GLY A 351 -12.54 0.10 40.27
C GLY A 351 -13.14 1.36 39.64
N GLU A 352 -14.00 2.04 40.40
CA GLU A 352 -14.71 3.27 39.97
C GLU A 352 -13.76 4.44 39.67
N ASN A 353 -12.60 4.45 40.33
CA ASN A 353 -11.59 5.48 40.18
C ASN A 353 -10.75 5.32 38.89
N HIS A 354 -11.11 4.40 38.00
CA HIS A 354 -10.43 4.25 36.71
C HIS A 354 -11.15 5.06 35.63
N CYS A 355 -10.42 5.87 34.85
CA CYS A 355 -11.01 6.77 33.86
C CYS A 355 -11.83 6.08 32.77
N ASP A 356 -11.50 4.83 32.45
CA ASP A 356 -12.20 4.04 31.43
C ASP A 356 -13.43 3.28 31.98
N THR A 357 -13.71 3.41 33.28
CA THR A 357 -14.86 2.77 33.92
C THR A 357 -16.15 3.49 33.52
N LYS A 358 -17.07 2.76 32.89
CA LYS A 358 -18.37 3.26 32.43
C LYS A 358 -19.53 3.00 33.38
N ILE A 359 -19.31 2.21 34.43
CA ILE A 359 -20.35 1.68 35.33
C ILE A 359 -19.88 1.91 36.76
N THR A 360 -20.68 2.59 37.57
CA THR A 360 -20.46 2.76 39.01
C THR A 360 -20.69 1.45 39.76
N LYS A 361 -20.25 1.35 41.02
CA LYS A 361 -20.46 0.13 41.82
C LYS A 361 -21.94 -0.11 42.07
N SER A 362 -22.70 0.95 42.31
CA SER A 362 -24.14 0.88 42.53
C SER A 362 -24.88 0.41 41.28
N GLU A 363 -24.55 0.95 40.10
CA GLU A 363 -25.11 0.48 38.82
C GLU A 363 -24.73 -0.98 38.54
N GLY A 364 -23.48 -1.37 38.85
CA GLY A 364 -23.05 -2.76 38.70
C GLY A 364 -23.85 -3.74 39.56
N ILE A 365 -24.26 -3.34 40.77
CA ILE A 365 -25.13 -4.14 41.65
C ILE A 365 -26.56 -4.17 41.10
N LYS A 366 -27.12 -3.03 40.65
CA LYS A 366 -28.45 -2.95 40.03
C LYS A 366 -28.57 -3.84 38.80
N ILE A 367 -27.58 -3.82 37.90
CA ILE A 367 -27.54 -4.69 36.72
C ILE A 367 -27.62 -6.17 37.12
N TYR A 368 -26.92 -6.55 38.19
CA TYR A 368 -26.94 -7.92 38.70
C TYR A 368 -28.31 -8.29 39.27
N GLU A 369 -28.94 -7.41 40.05
CA GLU A 369 -30.26 -7.62 40.63
C GLU A 369 -31.36 -7.70 39.56
N GLU A 370 -31.36 -6.77 38.60
CA GLU A 370 -32.30 -6.78 37.48
C GLU A 370 -32.15 -8.04 36.63
N TYR A 371 -30.93 -8.48 36.35
CA TYR A 371 -30.70 -9.73 35.62
C TYR A 371 -31.20 -10.96 36.40
N LYS A 372 -31.07 -10.94 37.74
CA LYS A 372 -31.55 -12.02 38.61
C LYS A 372 -33.07 -12.21 38.55
N THR A 373 -33.84 -11.16 38.23
CA THR A 373 -35.30 -11.26 38.06
C THR A 373 -35.73 -12.15 36.90
N GLY A 374 -34.85 -12.38 35.91
CA GLY A 374 -35.16 -13.15 34.70
C GLY A 374 -35.90 -12.38 33.62
N ASN A 375 -36.28 -11.12 33.87
CA ASN A 375 -37.09 -10.30 32.96
C ASN A 375 -36.27 -9.59 31.86
N TYR A 376 -34.94 -9.58 31.98
CA TYR A 376 -34.07 -8.86 31.06
C TYR A 376 -32.93 -9.75 30.54
N THR A 377 -32.64 -9.63 29.25
CA THR A 377 -31.47 -10.21 28.61
C THR A 377 -30.21 -9.37 28.88
N GLN A 378 -29.04 -9.98 28.71
CA GLN A 378 -27.75 -9.27 28.86
C GLN A 378 -27.56 -8.15 27.82
N THR A 379 -28.24 -8.24 26.67
CA THR A 379 -28.21 -7.23 25.62
C THR A 379 -29.08 -6.04 26.01
N GLU A 380 -30.31 -6.27 26.45
CA GLU A 380 -31.24 -5.23 26.90
C GLU A 380 -30.69 -4.46 28.11
N LEU A 381 -30.06 -5.14 29.07
CA LEU A 381 -29.36 -4.46 30.17
C LEU A 381 -28.14 -3.68 29.71
N GLY A 382 -27.48 -4.12 28.63
CA GLY A 382 -26.38 -3.39 28.02
C GLY A 382 -26.86 -2.06 27.46
N GLU A 383 -27.96 -2.08 26.72
CA GLU A 383 -28.58 -0.88 26.15
C GLU A 383 -29.10 0.05 27.25
N LYS A 384 -29.81 -0.48 28.24
CA LYS A 384 -30.37 0.29 29.36
C LYS A 384 -29.31 1.05 30.16
N TYR A 385 -28.14 0.43 30.38
CA TYR A 385 -27.04 1.02 31.17
C TYR A 385 -25.89 1.55 30.28
N ASN A 386 -26.15 1.77 28.99
CA ASN A 386 -25.18 2.29 28.01
C ASN A 386 -23.80 1.58 28.07
N THR A 387 -23.82 0.26 28.16
CA THR A 387 -22.64 -0.59 28.28
C THR A 387 -22.72 -1.79 27.35
N SER A 388 -21.59 -2.46 27.14
CA SER A 388 -21.57 -3.62 26.24
C SER A 388 -22.18 -4.85 26.92
N GLN A 389 -22.85 -5.71 26.15
CA GLN A 389 -23.30 -7.04 26.60
C GLN A 389 -22.18 -7.85 27.28
N LYS A 390 -20.92 -7.68 26.82
CA LYS A 390 -19.74 -8.32 27.44
C LYS A 390 -19.49 -7.84 28.87
N VAL A 391 -19.68 -6.54 29.15
CA VAL A 391 -19.53 -5.98 30.50
C VAL A 391 -20.64 -6.49 31.39
N VAL A 392 -21.89 -6.49 30.92
CA VAL A 392 -23.03 -7.09 31.64
C VAL A 392 -22.76 -8.56 31.95
N SER A 393 -22.27 -9.33 30.99
CA SER A 393 -21.90 -10.74 31.18
C SER A 393 -20.87 -10.91 32.31
N ARG A 394 -19.87 -10.03 32.41
CA ARG A 394 -18.89 -10.09 33.51
C ARG A 394 -19.51 -9.73 34.85
N ILE A 395 -20.42 -8.75 34.88
CA ILE A 395 -21.14 -8.32 36.08
C ILE A 395 -22.00 -9.46 36.62
N VAL A 396 -22.85 -10.05 35.78
CA VAL A 396 -23.79 -11.11 36.21
C VAL A 396 -23.06 -12.39 36.62
N ASN A 397 -21.89 -12.68 36.03
CA ASN A 397 -21.08 -13.85 36.38
C ASN A 397 -20.15 -13.63 37.60
N GLY A 398 -20.22 -12.48 38.29
CA GLY A 398 -19.33 -12.16 39.43
C GLY A 398 -17.86 -11.96 39.05
N LYS A 399 -17.58 -11.70 37.76
CA LYS A 399 -16.23 -11.49 37.21
C LYS A 399 -15.87 -10.01 37.01
N HIS A 400 -16.77 -9.11 37.37
CA HIS A 400 -16.57 -7.65 37.34
C HIS A 400 -16.22 -7.15 38.74
N TRP A 401 -15.42 -6.09 38.85
CA TRP A 401 -14.95 -5.58 40.15
C TRP A 401 -16.11 -5.08 41.05
N SER A 402 -17.22 -4.63 40.46
CA SER A 402 -18.41 -4.19 41.20
C SER A 402 -19.20 -5.33 41.84
N THR A 403 -19.11 -6.56 41.30
CA THR A 403 -19.89 -7.73 41.73
C THR A 403 -19.01 -8.93 42.09
N LYS A 404 -17.72 -8.71 42.35
CA LYS A 404 -16.73 -9.77 42.62
C LYS A 404 -17.11 -10.71 43.78
N HIS A 405 -17.94 -10.23 44.70
CA HIS A 405 -18.41 -10.99 45.86
C HIS A 405 -19.71 -11.76 45.62
N LEU A 406 -20.34 -11.60 44.46
CA LEU A 406 -21.63 -12.21 44.12
C LEU A 406 -21.43 -13.46 43.25
N LYS A 407 -22.21 -14.52 43.52
CA LYS A 407 -22.16 -15.77 42.75
C LYS A 407 -23.02 -15.67 41.49
N SER A 408 -22.63 -16.32 40.39
CA SER A 408 -23.43 -16.32 39.16
C SER A 408 -24.85 -16.84 39.41
N PRO A 409 -25.92 -16.12 39.00
CA PRO A 409 -27.29 -16.59 39.11
C PRO A 409 -27.63 -17.67 38.06
N VAL A 410 -26.80 -17.82 37.01
CA VAL A 410 -27.00 -18.82 35.95
C VAL A 410 -26.23 -20.10 36.31
N LYS A 411 -26.95 -21.21 36.54
CA LYS A 411 -26.34 -22.56 36.57
C LYS A 411 -25.80 -22.89 35.19
N ASP A 412 -24.54 -23.30 35.09
CA ASP A 412 -23.89 -23.74 33.84
C ASP A 412 -24.76 -24.80 33.13
N LYS A 413 -25.42 -24.44 32.01
CA LYS A 413 -25.92 -25.43 31.05
C LYS A 413 -24.71 -26.05 30.33
N LYS A 414 -23.97 -26.94 30.99
CA LYS A 414 -23.15 -27.92 30.26
C LYS A 414 -24.12 -28.77 29.46
N CYS A 415 -24.02 -28.68 28.13
CA CYS A 415 -24.83 -29.39 27.14
C CYS A 415 -25.08 -30.85 27.58
N GLN A 416 -26.28 -31.18 28.06
CA GLN A 416 -26.67 -32.53 28.46
C GLN A 416 -27.07 -33.32 27.21
N ILE A 417 -26.10 -33.63 26.35
CA ILE A 417 -26.26 -34.73 25.40
C ILE A 417 -25.76 -36.00 26.07
N SER A 418 -26.57 -37.05 26.08
CA SER A 418 -26.21 -38.33 26.71
C SER A 418 -24.98 -38.94 26.04
N LYS A 419 -24.29 -39.81 26.78
CA LYS A 419 -23.10 -40.49 26.26
C LYS A 419 -23.49 -41.40 25.09
N GLU A 420 -24.68 -41.99 25.18
CA GLU A 420 -25.29 -42.89 24.21
C GLU A 420 -25.57 -42.14 22.90
N SER A 421 -26.23 -40.98 22.95
CA SER A 421 -26.47 -40.15 21.76
C SER A 421 -25.17 -39.64 21.14
N CYS A 422 -24.13 -39.35 21.95
CA CYS A 422 -22.81 -38.99 21.41
C CYS A 422 -22.16 -40.14 20.63
N LEU A 423 -22.29 -41.38 21.12
CA LEU A 423 -21.77 -42.57 20.44
C LEU A 423 -22.56 -42.88 19.18
N GLU A 424 -23.88 -42.69 19.22
CA GLU A 424 -24.76 -42.83 18.06
C GLU A 424 -24.41 -41.83 16.95
N ILE A 425 -24.24 -40.55 17.27
CA ILE A 425 -23.77 -39.51 16.32
C ILE A 425 -22.42 -39.90 15.72
N TYR A 426 -21.49 -40.38 16.56
CA TYR A 426 -20.17 -40.81 16.11
C TYR A 426 -20.25 -42.00 15.15
N ASN A 427 -21.09 -43.00 15.44
CA ASN A 427 -21.27 -44.19 14.61
C ASN A 427 -22.04 -43.88 13.32
N LYS A 428 -23.09 -43.05 13.37
CA LYS A 428 -23.82 -42.56 12.19
C LYS A 428 -22.88 -41.83 11.22
N TYR A 429 -21.99 -40.98 11.73
CA TYR A 429 -20.98 -40.30 10.91
C TYR A 429 -19.89 -41.25 10.37
N LYS A 430 -19.57 -42.32 11.10
CA LYS A 430 -18.56 -43.33 10.71
C LYS A 430 -19.06 -44.25 9.60
N ASN A 431 -20.32 -44.68 9.68
CA ASN A 431 -20.85 -45.79 8.88
C ASN A 431 -21.63 -45.33 7.63
N ASN A 432 -22.04 -44.06 7.49
CA ASN A 432 -22.63 -43.56 6.25
C ASN A 432 -22.63 -42.01 6.13
N ASN A 433 -22.80 -41.53 4.91
CA ASN A 433 -22.55 -40.18 4.35
C ASN A 433 -23.34 -38.98 4.96
N TYR A 434 -23.51 -38.92 6.28
CA TYR A 434 -24.21 -37.82 6.94
C TYR A 434 -23.33 -36.56 7.04
N SER A 435 -23.88 -35.42 6.63
CA SER A 435 -23.23 -34.14 6.86
C SER A 435 -23.29 -33.79 8.35
N GLN A 436 -22.28 -33.06 8.84
CA GLN A 436 -22.29 -32.55 10.23
C GLN A 436 -23.50 -31.66 10.51
N GLN A 437 -24.06 -31.03 9.47
CA GLN A 437 -25.26 -30.21 9.60
C GLN A 437 -26.49 -31.08 9.78
N LYS A 438 -26.65 -32.13 8.98
CA LYS A 438 -27.78 -33.07 9.10
C LYS A 438 -27.85 -33.72 10.49
N LEU A 439 -26.71 -34.10 11.06
CA LEU A 439 -26.62 -34.63 12.43
C LEU A 439 -26.86 -33.57 13.50
N ALA A 440 -26.56 -32.29 13.22
CA ALA A 440 -26.85 -31.20 14.14
C ALA A 440 -28.36 -30.96 14.24
N ASP A 441 -29.02 -30.97 13.08
CA ASP A 441 -30.46 -30.76 12.96
C ASP A 441 -31.24 -31.94 13.54
N GLU A 442 -30.84 -33.18 13.25
CA GLU A 442 -31.48 -34.42 13.75
C GLU A 442 -31.45 -34.55 15.28
N TYR A 443 -30.35 -34.11 15.92
CA TYR A 443 -30.18 -34.21 17.38
C TYR A 443 -30.46 -32.89 18.10
N ASN A 444 -30.93 -31.87 17.39
CA ASN A 444 -31.16 -30.51 17.91
C ASN A 444 -29.98 -29.96 18.74
N ILE A 445 -28.77 -30.11 18.21
CA ILE A 445 -27.53 -29.64 18.84
C ILE A 445 -26.73 -28.77 17.88
N SER A 446 -25.82 -27.96 18.41
CA SER A 446 -24.96 -27.15 17.54
C SER A 446 -24.06 -28.04 16.67
N ARG A 447 -23.84 -27.63 15.41
CA ARG A 447 -22.84 -28.25 14.51
C ARG A 447 -21.45 -28.34 15.14
N ASN A 448 -21.10 -27.39 16.01
CA ASN A 448 -19.83 -27.41 16.75
C ASN A 448 -19.78 -28.57 17.76
N THR A 449 -20.90 -28.91 18.41
CA THR A 449 -21.01 -30.08 19.30
C THR A 449 -20.80 -31.38 18.51
N VAL A 450 -21.48 -31.52 17.37
CA VAL A 450 -21.28 -32.65 16.43
C VAL A 450 -19.81 -32.77 16.01
N SER A 451 -19.17 -31.65 15.64
CA SER A 451 -17.75 -31.61 15.29
C SER A 451 -16.84 -32.06 16.44
N LYS A 452 -17.12 -31.63 17.69
CA LYS A 452 -16.36 -32.09 18.86
C LYS A 452 -16.52 -33.60 19.09
N ILE A 453 -17.71 -34.15 18.89
CA ILE A 453 -18.02 -35.58 19.03
C ILE A 453 -17.21 -36.40 18.01
N ILE A 454 -17.28 -36.04 16.73
CA ILE A 454 -16.60 -36.72 15.60
C ILE A 454 -15.07 -36.64 15.71
N ASN A 455 -14.54 -35.52 16.20
CA ASN A 455 -13.10 -35.29 16.37
C ASN A 455 -12.54 -35.83 17.70
N ALA A 456 -13.31 -36.63 18.45
CA ALA A 456 -12.92 -37.15 19.76
C ALA A 456 -12.46 -36.05 20.75
N LYS A 457 -13.05 -34.85 20.64
CA LYS A 457 -12.83 -33.71 21.55
C LYS A 457 -13.95 -33.57 22.59
N HIS A 458 -15.04 -34.32 22.43
CA HIS A 458 -16.11 -34.39 23.42
C HIS A 458 -15.74 -35.40 24.53
N PRO A 459 -16.05 -35.14 25.82
CA PRO A 459 -15.76 -36.08 26.91
C PRO A 459 -16.26 -37.50 26.63
N SER A 460 -17.48 -37.63 26.10
CA SER A 460 -18.12 -38.91 25.79
C SER A 460 -17.45 -39.71 24.67
N THR A 461 -16.69 -39.07 23.77
CA THR A 461 -16.01 -39.73 22.63
C THR A 461 -14.49 -39.62 22.69
N LYS A 462 -13.92 -39.14 23.79
CA LYS A 462 -12.48 -38.87 23.95
C LYS A 462 -11.59 -40.12 23.77
N LYS A 463 -12.12 -41.31 24.07
CA LYS A 463 -11.42 -42.60 23.90
C LYS A 463 -11.48 -43.15 22.47
N LEU A 464 -12.26 -42.53 21.57
CA LEU A 464 -12.44 -43.00 20.21
C LEU A 464 -11.41 -42.37 19.25
N LYS A 465 -11.20 -43.02 18.09
CA LYS A 465 -10.31 -42.48 17.04
C LYS A 465 -10.94 -41.26 16.38
N LYS A 466 -10.14 -40.30 15.94
CA LYS A 466 -10.64 -39.13 15.21
C LYS A 466 -11.11 -39.57 13.82
N LEU A 467 -12.38 -39.33 13.49
CA LEU A 467 -12.95 -39.73 12.20
C LEU A 467 -12.64 -38.74 11.07
N ASN A 468 -12.38 -37.48 11.41
CA ASN A 468 -12.08 -36.45 10.42
C ASN A 468 -10.66 -36.64 9.89
N LYS A 469 -10.53 -37.40 8.80
CA LYS A 469 -9.37 -37.31 7.92
C LYS A 469 -9.35 -35.88 7.37
N ASN A 470 -8.31 -35.11 7.70
CA ASN A 470 -8.06 -33.82 7.09
C ASN A 470 -8.38 -33.87 5.58
N ASN A 471 -9.43 -33.16 5.16
CA ASN A 471 -9.78 -32.94 3.75
C ASN A 471 -8.67 -32.21 2.95
N ASN A 472 -7.51 -31.95 3.57
CA ASN A 472 -6.29 -31.49 2.91
C ASN A 472 -5.72 -32.52 1.90
N ARG A 473 -6.28 -33.73 1.78
CA ARG A 473 -5.87 -34.73 0.76
C ARG A 473 -6.62 -34.63 -0.58
N LYS A 474 -7.49 -33.64 -0.83
CA LYS A 474 -8.18 -33.51 -2.14
C LYS A 474 -7.28 -33.04 -3.30
N LEU A 475 -6.12 -32.41 -3.04
CA LEU A 475 -5.19 -31.96 -4.09
C LEU A 475 -3.82 -32.65 -4.00
N THR A 476 -3.51 -33.46 -5.02
CA THR A 476 -2.14 -33.92 -5.28
C THR A 476 -1.32 -32.81 -5.93
N LYS A 477 0.01 -32.86 -5.80
CA LYS A 477 0.91 -31.90 -6.48
C LYS A 477 0.68 -31.91 -8.00
N LYS A 478 0.41 -33.08 -8.58
CA LYS A 478 0.07 -33.28 -9.99
C LYS A 478 -1.19 -32.50 -10.40
N LYS A 479 -2.31 -32.68 -9.68
CA LYS A 479 -3.55 -31.92 -9.92
C LYS A 479 -3.37 -30.41 -9.79
N CYS A 480 -2.58 -29.95 -8.82
CA CYS A 480 -2.28 -28.52 -8.69
C CYS A 480 -1.54 -27.95 -9.90
N LEU A 481 -0.63 -28.75 -10.47
CA LEU A 481 0.18 -28.35 -11.62
C LEU A 481 -0.66 -28.35 -12.91
N GLU A 482 -1.58 -29.31 -13.04
CA GLU A 482 -2.60 -29.33 -14.10
C GLU A 482 -3.47 -28.06 -14.05
N ILE A 483 -4.00 -27.69 -12.88
CA ILE A 483 -4.77 -26.44 -12.70
C ILE A 483 -3.95 -25.19 -13.09
N TYR A 484 -2.69 -25.14 -12.67
CA TYR A 484 -1.78 -24.02 -13.00
C TYR A 484 -1.53 -23.91 -14.51
N ASN A 485 -1.26 -25.04 -15.17
CA ASN A 485 -0.99 -25.08 -16.61
C ASN A 485 -2.26 -24.80 -17.44
N GLU A 486 -3.42 -25.30 -17.03
CA GLU A 486 -4.70 -25.01 -17.71
C GLU A 486 -5.07 -23.52 -17.64
N TYR A 487 -4.80 -22.86 -16.52
CA TYR A 487 -4.99 -21.42 -16.38
C TYR A 487 -4.03 -20.62 -17.28
N ASN A 488 -2.73 -20.95 -17.27
CA ASN A 488 -1.71 -20.24 -18.05
C ASN A 488 -1.85 -20.43 -19.56
N ASN A 489 -2.44 -21.54 -20.02
CA ASN A 489 -2.72 -21.80 -21.43
C ASN A 489 -4.04 -21.15 -21.91
N ASN A 490 -4.60 -20.18 -21.17
CA ASN A 490 -5.81 -19.40 -21.50
C ASN A 490 -7.07 -20.25 -21.79
N LYS A 491 -7.18 -21.46 -21.22
CA LYS A 491 -8.31 -22.35 -21.51
C LYS A 491 -9.54 -22.15 -20.60
N CYS A 492 -9.41 -21.52 -19.43
CA CYS A 492 -10.52 -21.41 -18.48
C CYS A 492 -10.38 -20.24 -17.51
N THR A 493 -11.50 -19.72 -17.00
CA THR A 493 -11.52 -18.75 -15.89
C THR A 493 -11.29 -19.43 -14.53
N GLN A 494 -10.95 -18.65 -13.49
CA GLN A 494 -10.79 -19.20 -12.13
C GLN A 494 -12.08 -19.84 -11.58
N LYS A 495 -13.24 -19.36 -12.06
CA LYS A 495 -14.55 -19.89 -11.70
C LYS A 495 -14.78 -21.25 -12.37
N GLU A 496 -14.54 -21.35 -13.67
CA GLU A 496 -14.62 -22.60 -14.43
C GLU A 496 -13.65 -23.68 -13.89
N LEU A 497 -12.43 -23.31 -13.48
CA LEU A 497 -11.51 -24.23 -12.82
C LEU A 497 -12.00 -24.66 -11.43
N GLY A 498 -12.68 -23.77 -10.71
CA GLY A 498 -13.29 -24.09 -9.43
C GLY A 498 -14.41 -25.11 -9.56
N GLU A 499 -15.24 -24.97 -10.59
CA GLU A 499 -16.32 -25.90 -10.93
C GLU A 499 -15.77 -27.23 -11.46
N LYS A 500 -14.85 -27.20 -12.43
CA LYS A 500 -14.25 -28.38 -13.06
C LYS A 500 -13.52 -29.31 -12.07
N TYR A 501 -12.82 -28.74 -11.09
CA TYR A 501 -12.05 -29.54 -10.11
C TYR A 501 -12.73 -29.67 -8.75
N GLU A 502 -13.93 -29.12 -8.57
CA GLU A 502 -14.64 -29.02 -7.27
C GLU A 502 -13.78 -28.41 -6.15
N ILE A 503 -13.10 -27.32 -6.47
CA ILE A 503 -12.18 -26.63 -5.56
C ILE A 503 -12.66 -25.19 -5.35
N SER A 504 -12.60 -24.70 -4.11
CA SER A 504 -12.98 -23.31 -3.81
C SER A 504 -12.18 -22.33 -4.69
N PRO A 505 -12.81 -21.27 -5.24
CA PRO A 505 -12.12 -20.24 -6.03
C PRO A 505 -10.91 -19.63 -5.31
N ARG A 506 -10.98 -19.52 -3.97
CA ARG A 506 -9.87 -19.06 -3.13
C ARG A 506 -8.63 -19.97 -3.20
N THR A 507 -8.82 -21.28 -3.30
CA THR A 507 -7.71 -22.24 -3.40
C THR A 507 -7.10 -22.22 -4.80
N ILE A 508 -7.92 -22.13 -5.85
CA ILE A 508 -7.46 -21.91 -7.25
C ILE A 508 -6.60 -20.65 -7.34
N SER A 509 -7.07 -19.53 -6.79
CA SER A 509 -6.33 -18.27 -6.72
C SER A 509 -4.97 -18.42 -6.04
N ARG A 510 -4.88 -19.20 -4.95
CA ARG A 510 -3.60 -19.46 -4.27
C ARG A 510 -2.64 -20.30 -5.12
N ILE A 511 -3.14 -21.27 -5.88
CA ILE A 511 -2.35 -22.12 -6.79
C ILE A 511 -1.74 -21.27 -7.91
N ILE A 512 -2.58 -20.47 -8.58
CA ILE A 512 -2.19 -19.58 -9.69
C ILE A 512 -1.16 -18.53 -9.24
N ASN A 513 -1.37 -17.91 -8.08
CA ASN A 513 -0.52 -16.83 -7.60
C ASN A 513 0.75 -17.31 -6.85
N HIS A 514 1.15 -18.58 -6.98
CA HIS A 514 2.31 -19.16 -6.29
C HIS A 514 2.24 -19.06 -4.74
N LYS A 515 1.03 -18.93 -4.17
CA LYS A 515 0.75 -18.83 -2.72
C LYS A 515 0.32 -20.18 -2.12
N HIS A 516 0.35 -21.25 -2.89
CA HIS A 516 0.03 -22.61 -2.48
C HIS A 516 1.30 -23.48 -2.40
N TRP A 517 1.34 -24.44 -1.48
CA TRP A 517 2.55 -25.26 -1.22
C TRP A 517 3.05 -26.02 -2.46
N SER A 518 2.13 -26.37 -3.37
CA SER A 518 2.44 -27.13 -4.59
C SER A 518 3.08 -26.32 -5.72
N THR A 519 2.81 -25.00 -5.79
CA THR A 519 3.30 -24.10 -6.87
C THR A 519 4.34 -23.09 -6.39
N LYS A 520 4.67 -23.08 -5.09
CA LYS A 520 5.63 -22.16 -4.46
C LYS A 520 7.05 -22.24 -5.04
N LYS A 521 7.43 -23.38 -5.62
CA LYS A 521 8.77 -23.63 -6.22
C LYS A 521 8.78 -23.56 -7.76
N LEU A 522 7.67 -23.17 -8.38
CA LEU A 522 7.67 -22.90 -9.82
C LEU A 522 8.25 -21.50 -10.03
N ASP A 523 9.18 -21.36 -10.97
CA ASP A 523 9.84 -20.09 -11.29
C ASP A 523 8.81 -19.02 -11.67
N LYS A 524 9.04 -17.80 -11.19
CA LYS A 524 8.12 -16.65 -11.31
C LYS A 524 8.10 -16.03 -12.69
#